data_AF-A0A9W6GBA1-F1
#
_entry.id   AF-A0A9W6GBA1-F1
#
_cell.length_a   1.000
_cell.length_b   1.000
_cell.length_c   1.000
_cell.angle_alpha   90.00
_cell.angle_beta   90.00
_cell.angle_gamma   90.00
#
_symmetry.space_group_name_H-M   'P 1'
#
loop_
_entity.id
_entity.type
_entity.pdbx_description
1 polymer ?
#
loop_
_entity_poly.entity_id
_entity_poly.type
_entity_poly.pdbx_seq_one_letter_code
_entity_poly.pdbx_strand_id
1 'polypeptide(L)'
;MERREASAGAAGVRWAAALAIVAMAVAGCGASRSAQTSEDAPAISGVDVDAGTLALRDMQVDFGERGFYPAGGQAPLRIWIDNQGDEPVTLEAVTSPDAEAVVLASDAVAETPAEGESTPAPDASATPDADASETPSADASETPSADASATPGGEDASPTADASASASPEGEEAAPELAGERDFTIEIAPDSFVRLAPTRGSFLLLDGLKEEVSMGQTVEVTFVFSNGEAVTVDLPVGTPAVAPSRSYFVPSHEEGAE
;
A
#
# COMPACT_ATOMS: atom_id res chain seq x y z
N MET A 1 20.98 42.11 -79.45
CA MET A 1 20.93 40.68 -79.07
C MET A 1 21.46 40.56 -77.66
N GLU A 2 20.59 40.78 -76.67
CA GLU A 2 20.93 40.63 -75.25
C GLU A 2 20.79 39.16 -74.85
N ARG A 3 21.89 38.55 -74.42
CA ARG A 3 21.87 37.30 -73.65
C ARG A 3 21.68 37.69 -72.18
N ARG A 4 20.50 37.44 -71.63
CA ARG A 4 20.28 37.48 -70.18
C ARG A 4 20.46 36.07 -69.64
N GLU A 5 21.56 35.89 -68.92
CA GLU A 5 21.91 34.66 -68.22
C GLU A 5 20.99 34.49 -67.00
N ALA A 6 20.44 33.30 -66.85
CA ALA A 6 19.46 32.95 -65.83
C ALA A 6 20.16 32.63 -64.49
N SER A 7 20.03 33.54 -63.52
CA SER A 7 20.35 33.25 -62.11
C SER A 7 19.16 32.54 -61.44
N ALA A 8 18.97 31.25 -61.71
CA ALA A 8 17.84 30.46 -61.22
C ALA A 8 18.25 29.31 -60.26
N GLY A 9 19.35 29.46 -59.52
CA GLY A 9 19.88 28.37 -58.68
C GLY A 9 19.54 28.43 -57.19
N ALA A 10 19.29 29.61 -56.60
CA ALA A 10 19.34 29.76 -55.14
C ALA A 10 17.97 29.68 -54.41
N ALA A 11 16.86 29.88 -55.11
CA ALA A 11 15.54 30.01 -54.47
C ALA A 11 14.83 28.66 -54.23
N GLY A 12 15.05 27.65 -55.09
CA GLY A 12 14.37 26.35 -55.00
C GLY A 12 14.85 25.48 -53.83
N VAL A 13 16.14 25.54 -53.49
CA VAL A 13 16.73 24.75 -52.40
C VAL A 13 16.22 25.18 -51.03
N ARG A 14 15.93 26.48 -50.85
CA ARG A 14 15.46 27.02 -49.57
C ARG A 14 14.01 26.63 -49.23
N TRP A 15 13.16 26.45 -50.24
CA TRP A 15 11.76 26.06 -50.04
C TRP A 15 11.58 24.56 -49.76
N ALA A 16 12.40 23.71 -50.38
CA ALA A 16 12.37 22.26 -50.11
C ALA A 16 12.85 21.93 -48.68
N ALA A 17 13.84 22.65 -48.16
CA ALA A 17 14.33 22.46 -46.80
C ALA A 17 13.29 22.84 -45.73
N ALA A 18 12.50 23.89 -45.96
CA ALA A 18 11.48 24.33 -45.02
C ALA A 18 10.31 23.33 -44.88
N LEU A 19 9.91 22.67 -45.98
CA LEU A 19 8.84 21.66 -45.96
C LEU A 19 9.28 20.34 -45.29
N ALA A 20 10.56 19.96 -45.41
CA ALA A 20 11.08 18.77 -44.75
C ALA A 20 11.13 18.93 -43.21
N ILE A 21 11.40 20.14 -42.71
CA ILE A 21 11.48 20.40 -41.26
C ILE A 21 10.09 20.35 -40.60
N VAL A 22 9.04 20.82 -41.27
CA VAL A 22 7.67 20.83 -40.73
C VAL A 22 7.10 19.41 -40.60
N ALA A 23 7.43 18.49 -41.51
CA ALA A 23 6.95 17.10 -41.43
C ALA A 23 7.58 16.31 -40.26
N MET A 24 8.81 16.65 -39.85
CA MET A 24 9.49 15.99 -38.72
C MET A 24 8.94 16.45 -37.35
N ALA A 25 8.35 17.65 -37.27
CA ALA A 25 7.89 18.24 -36.02
C ALA A 25 6.55 17.67 -35.51
N VAL A 26 5.79 16.95 -36.33
CA VAL A 26 4.44 16.45 -35.99
C VAL A 26 4.46 15.06 -35.34
N ALA A 27 5.58 14.34 -35.36
CA ALA A 27 5.69 12.98 -34.80
C ALA A 27 5.95 12.92 -33.27
N GLY A 28 5.91 14.06 -32.55
CA GLY A 28 6.50 14.18 -31.21
C GLY A 28 5.55 14.22 -30.00
N CYS A 29 4.22 14.10 -30.13
CA CYS A 29 3.29 14.30 -29.00
C CYS A 29 2.40 13.08 -28.68
N GLY A 30 2.95 11.87 -28.81
CA GLY A 30 2.20 10.62 -28.66
C GLY A 30 2.51 9.79 -27.40
N ALA A 31 3.63 10.04 -26.73
CA ALA A 31 4.08 9.20 -25.61
C ALA A 31 3.99 9.99 -24.30
N SER A 32 2.85 9.93 -23.60
CA SER A 32 2.74 10.33 -22.18
C SER A 32 1.38 10.01 -21.53
N ARG A 33 0.34 9.61 -22.27
CA ARG A 33 -1.00 9.50 -21.67
C ARG A 33 -1.33 8.18 -20.97
N SER A 34 -0.44 7.19 -21.05
CA SER A 34 -0.59 5.87 -20.40
C SER A 34 0.77 5.46 -19.85
N ALA A 35 1.08 5.90 -18.63
CA ALA A 35 2.19 5.34 -17.90
C ALA A 35 1.72 3.98 -17.37
N GLN A 36 2.34 2.87 -17.78
CA GLN A 36 1.92 1.55 -17.32
C GLN A 36 1.99 1.41 -15.79
N THR A 37 2.82 2.21 -15.13
CA THR A 37 2.88 2.27 -13.66
C THR A 37 1.67 2.93 -13.01
N SER A 38 0.80 3.61 -13.77
CA SER A 38 -0.45 4.19 -13.25
C SER A 38 -1.55 3.14 -13.10
N GLU A 39 -1.40 1.98 -13.75
CA GLU A 39 -2.33 0.85 -13.70
C GLU A 39 -1.83 -0.27 -12.77
N ASP A 40 -0.60 -0.14 -12.25
CA ASP A 40 -0.05 -1.05 -11.25
C ASP A 40 -0.64 -0.71 -9.87
N ALA A 41 -1.34 -1.69 -9.26
CA ALA A 41 -1.76 -1.59 -7.88
C ALA A 41 -0.53 -1.51 -6.97
N PRO A 42 -0.52 -0.64 -5.94
CA PRO A 42 0.60 -0.53 -5.04
C PRO A 42 0.86 -1.88 -4.35
N ALA A 43 2.13 -2.26 -4.21
CA ALA A 43 2.56 -3.45 -3.46
C ALA A 43 2.49 -3.21 -1.94
N ILE A 44 1.38 -2.65 -1.46
CA ILE A 44 1.09 -2.37 -0.05
C ILE A 44 0.02 -3.35 0.44
N SER A 45 -0.02 -3.60 1.75
CA SER A 45 -0.96 -4.55 2.36
C SER A 45 -2.39 -4.00 2.51
N GLY A 46 -2.79 -3.03 1.69
CA GLY A 46 -4.08 -2.36 1.75
C GLY A 46 -4.83 -2.40 0.43
N VAL A 47 -6.15 -2.22 0.50
CA VAL A 47 -7.03 -2.14 -0.67
C VAL A 47 -7.38 -0.68 -0.93
N ASP A 48 -7.31 -0.28 -2.20
CA ASP A 48 -7.75 1.03 -2.68
C ASP A 48 -9.03 0.88 -3.51
N VAL A 49 -10.02 1.73 -3.26
CA VAL A 49 -11.29 1.76 -4.00
C VAL A 49 -11.68 3.20 -4.31
N ASP A 50 -12.11 3.43 -5.55
CA ASP A 50 -12.80 4.66 -5.94
C ASP A 50 -14.30 4.42 -5.97
N ALA A 51 -15.04 5.33 -5.35
CA ALA A 51 -16.48 5.30 -5.27
C ALA A 51 -16.95 6.73 -5.54
N GLY A 52 -17.56 6.98 -6.71
CA GLY A 52 -18.00 8.32 -7.08
C GLY A 52 -16.88 9.38 -7.00
N THR A 53 -17.03 10.34 -6.08
CA THR A 53 -16.04 11.38 -5.76
C THR A 53 -15.17 11.04 -4.55
N LEU A 54 -15.41 9.89 -3.90
CA LEU A 54 -14.65 9.38 -2.79
C LEU A 54 -13.53 8.46 -3.27
N ALA A 55 -12.36 8.61 -2.63
CA ALA A 55 -11.23 7.71 -2.77
C ALA A 55 -10.94 7.10 -1.40
N LEU A 56 -11.22 5.81 -1.26
CA LEU A 56 -10.85 5.03 -0.08
C LEU A 56 -9.48 4.40 -0.34
N ARG A 57 -8.54 4.62 0.59
CA ARG A 57 -7.13 4.25 0.43
C ARG A 57 -6.59 3.54 1.65
N ASP A 58 -5.60 2.68 1.42
CA ASP A 58 -4.90 1.92 2.47
C ASP A 58 -5.87 1.18 3.40
N MET A 59 -6.94 0.59 2.84
CA MET A 59 -7.93 -0.12 3.63
C MET A 59 -7.41 -1.49 4.04
N GLN A 60 -7.27 -1.71 5.35
CA GLN A 60 -6.78 -2.96 5.90
C GLN A 60 -7.17 -3.11 7.37
N VAL A 61 -7.14 -4.34 7.87
CA VAL A 61 -7.07 -4.60 9.32
C VAL A 61 -5.65 -4.27 9.78
N ASP A 62 -5.50 -3.52 10.87
CA ASP A 62 -4.19 -3.15 11.41
C ASP A 62 -3.42 -4.41 11.87
N PHE A 63 -2.08 -4.33 11.88
CA PHE A 63 -1.26 -5.46 12.30
C PHE A 63 -1.25 -5.54 13.83
N GLY A 64 -1.95 -6.53 14.37
CA GLY A 64 -1.95 -6.80 15.81
C GLY A 64 -0.60 -7.35 16.29
N GLU A 65 -0.29 -7.19 17.58
CA GLU A 65 1.00 -7.61 18.16
C GLU A 65 1.31 -9.11 17.95
N ARG A 66 0.26 -9.94 17.93
CA ARG A 66 0.37 -11.38 17.72
C ARG A 66 0.38 -11.80 16.24
N GLY A 67 0.13 -10.86 15.31
CA GLY A 67 -0.04 -11.14 13.88
C GLY A 67 -1.35 -11.84 13.52
N PHE A 68 -2.26 -12.03 14.48
CA PHE A 68 -3.60 -12.56 14.28
C PHE A 68 -4.57 -12.03 15.36
N TYR A 69 -5.87 -12.13 15.08
CA TYR A 69 -6.95 -11.78 15.99
C TYR A 69 -7.84 -13.01 16.24
N PRO A 70 -8.05 -13.45 17.49
CA PRO A 70 -8.85 -14.63 17.79
C PRO A 70 -10.35 -14.37 17.54
N ALA A 71 -11.12 -15.43 17.38
CA ALA A 71 -12.57 -15.36 17.44
C ALA A 71 -13.04 -14.77 18.78
N GLY A 72 -14.07 -13.94 18.75
CA GLY A 72 -14.54 -13.07 19.83
C GLY A 72 -13.64 -11.86 20.09
N GLY A 73 -12.50 -11.76 19.42
CA GLY A 73 -11.53 -10.69 19.59
C GLY A 73 -11.94 -9.39 18.88
N GLN A 74 -11.08 -8.38 19.04
CA GLN A 74 -11.25 -7.07 18.45
C GLN A 74 -10.12 -6.78 17.44
N ALA A 75 -10.46 -6.25 16.27
CA ALA A 75 -9.51 -5.98 15.19
C ALA A 75 -9.61 -4.52 14.71
N PRO A 76 -8.61 -3.66 15.01
CA PRO A 76 -8.59 -2.28 14.55
C PRO A 76 -8.47 -2.21 13.03
N LEU A 77 -9.20 -1.29 12.41
CA LEU A 77 -9.08 -0.98 10.99
C LEU A 77 -8.19 0.24 10.77
N ARG A 78 -7.55 0.28 9.61
CA ARG A 78 -6.83 1.41 9.07
C ARG A 78 -7.44 1.76 7.71
N ILE A 79 -7.77 3.04 7.53
CA ILE A 79 -8.32 3.57 6.27
C ILE A 79 -8.07 5.07 6.16
N TRP A 80 -7.86 5.53 4.93
CA TRP A 80 -7.88 6.93 4.54
C TRP A 80 -9.06 7.14 3.60
N ILE A 81 -9.87 8.16 3.87
CA ILE A 81 -11.04 8.49 3.07
C ILE A 81 -10.85 9.91 2.56
N ASP A 82 -10.66 10.05 1.25
CA ASP A 82 -10.48 11.32 0.56
C ASP A 82 -11.77 11.69 -0.17
N ASN A 83 -12.23 12.92 -0.01
CA ASN A 83 -13.39 13.47 -0.69
C ASN A 83 -12.92 14.48 -1.74
N GLN A 84 -12.95 14.06 -3.00
CA GLN A 84 -12.56 14.86 -4.17
C GLN A 84 -13.74 15.65 -4.76
N GLY A 85 -14.88 15.68 -4.06
CA GLY A 85 -16.07 16.44 -4.45
C GLY A 85 -16.12 17.81 -3.79
N ASP A 86 -16.98 18.68 -4.32
CA ASP A 86 -17.20 20.04 -3.81
C ASP A 86 -18.22 20.13 -2.65
N GLU A 87 -18.87 19.00 -2.30
CA GLU A 87 -19.85 18.91 -1.20
C GLU A 87 -19.30 18.03 -0.06
N PRO A 88 -19.63 18.33 1.22
CA PRO A 88 -19.26 17.48 2.34
C PRO A 88 -19.99 16.13 2.26
N VAL A 89 -19.28 15.05 2.62
CA VAL A 89 -19.83 13.69 2.67
C VAL A 89 -19.67 13.14 4.07
N THR A 90 -20.69 12.45 4.58
CA THR A 90 -20.64 11.81 5.90
C THR A 90 -20.55 10.30 5.76
N LEU A 91 -19.64 9.66 6.48
CA LEU A 91 -19.67 8.22 6.72
C LEU A 91 -20.75 7.95 7.78
N GLU A 92 -21.85 7.34 7.37
CA GLU A 92 -23.05 7.15 8.19
C GLU A 92 -23.08 5.81 8.90
N ALA A 93 -22.49 4.77 8.29
CA ALA A 93 -22.44 3.45 8.89
C ALA A 93 -21.26 2.64 8.36
N VAL A 94 -20.74 1.75 9.21
CA VAL A 94 -19.81 0.70 8.84
C VAL A 94 -20.29 -0.60 9.45
N THR A 95 -20.34 -1.66 8.65
CA THR A 95 -20.83 -2.98 9.08
C THR A 95 -19.96 -4.08 8.51
N SER A 96 -19.87 -5.21 9.23
CA SER A 96 -19.17 -6.41 8.75
C SER A 96 -20.00 -7.65 9.08
N PRO A 97 -20.17 -8.60 8.13
CA PRO A 97 -20.75 -9.90 8.45
C PRO A 97 -19.79 -10.80 9.25
N ASP A 98 -18.51 -10.48 9.38
CA ASP A 98 -17.52 -11.30 10.08
C ASP A 98 -17.26 -10.83 11.53
N ALA A 99 -17.93 -9.76 11.96
CA ALA A 99 -17.89 -9.23 13.33
C ALA A 99 -19.31 -9.08 13.90
N GLU A 100 -19.42 -8.94 15.22
CA GLU A 100 -20.69 -8.64 15.89
C GLU A 100 -21.08 -7.17 15.69
N ALA A 101 -20.09 -6.27 15.73
CA ALA A 101 -20.29 -4.85 15.52
C ALA A 101 -19.03 -4.18 14.94
N VAL A 102 -19.21 -2.99 14.39
CA VAL A 102 -18.11 -2.05 14.13
C VAL A 102 -18.34 -0.84 15.01
N VAL A 103 -17.31 -0.43 15.76
CA VAL A 103 -17.38 0.69 16.68
C VAL A 103 -16.35 1.74 16.32
N LEU A 104 -16.67 3.01 16.57
CA LEU A 104 -15.68 4.08 16.53
C LEU A 104 -14.96 4.11 17.89
N ALA A 105 -13.72 3.66 17.89
CA ALA A 105 -12.84 3.77 19.04
C ALA A 105 -11.97 5.03 18.91
N SER A 106 -11.51 5.54 20.04
CA SER A 106 -10.47 6.57 20.08
C SER A 106 -9.47 6.16 21.14
N ASP A 107 -8.19 6.32 20.84
CA ASP A 107 -7.19 6.28 21.89
C ASP A 107 -7.49 7.47 22.81
N ALA A 108 -7.81 7.22 24.08
CA ALA A 108 -8.09 8.26 25.06
C ALA A 108 -6.82 9.05 25.38
N VAL A 109 -6.30 9.79 24.40
CA VAL A 109 -5.34 10.86 24.61
C VAL A 109 -6.16 12.05 25.05
N ALA A 110 -6.01 12.39 26.33
CA ALA A 110 -6.55 13.58 26.95
C ALA A 110 -6.60 14.77 25.98
N GLU A 111 -7.76 15.41 25.91
CA GLU A 111 -7.99 16.59 25.09
C GLU A 111 -6.91 17.65 25.27
N THR A 112 -6.41 18.18 24.17
CA THR A 112 -6.08 19.59 24.07
C THR A 112 -6.47 20.04 22.67
N PRO A 113 -7.52 20.87 22.52
CA PRO A 113 -7.79 21.57 21.29
C PRO A 113 -6.63 22.51 21.01
N ALA A 114 -5.94 22.32 19.89
CA ALA A 114 -5.04 23.31 19.33
C ALA A 114 -5.62 23.79 17.99
N GLU A 115 -6.56 24.73 18.09
CA GLU A 115 -6.69 25.79 17.10
C GLU A 115 -5.29 26.46 16.95
N GLY A 116 -4.79 26.56 15.72
CA GLY A 116 -3.47 27.15 15.51
C GLY A 116 -2.94 27.03 14.08
N GLU A 117 -3.62 27.69 13.16
CA GLU A 117 -3.08 28.44 12.02
C GLU A 117 -1.58 28.24 11.68
N SER A 118 -1.28 27.79 10.46
CA SER A 118 -0.01 28.10 9.79
C SER A 118 -0.20 28.19 8.28
N THR A 119 -0.38 29.42 7.85
CA THR A 119 -0.23 30.00 6.51
C THR A 119 0.99 29.46 5.73
N PRO A 120 0.90 29.33 4.39
CA PRO A 120 1.98 28.78 3.56
C PRO A 120 3.16 29.74 3.41
N ALA A 121 4.38 29.19 3.36
CA ALA A 121 5.57 29.89 2.88
C ALA A 121 6.01 29.30 1.52
N PRO A 122 6.30 30.15 0.51
CA PRO A 122 6.54 29.72 -0.88
C PRO A 122 8.00 29.41 -1.22
N ASP A 123 8.12 28.61 -2.29
CA ASP A 123 9.20 28.49 -3.28
C ASP A 123 10.65 28.23 -2.82
N ALA A 124 11.15 27.05 -3.21
CA ALA A 124 12.52 26.93 -3.70
C ALA A 124 12.57 25.90 -4.83
N SER A 125 12.45 26.42 -6.05
CA SER A 125 12.95 25.80 -7.27
C SER A 125 14.39 25.31 -7.13
N ALA A 126 14.65 24.03 -7.44
CA ALA A 126 15.92 23.59 -8.01
C ALA A 126 15.78 22.22 -8.71
N THR A 127 15.80 22.24 -10.03
CA THR A 127 16.29 21.16 -10.92
C THR A 127 16.90 21.88 -12.12
N PRO A 128 17.79 21.28 -12.94
CA PRO A 128 18.47 19.99 -12.83
C PRO A 128 19.99 20.12 -13.06
N ASP A 129 20.77 19.04 -12.98
CA ASP A 129 21.86 18.82 -13.95
C ASP A 129 22.25 17.35 -14.00
N ALA A 130 22.50 16.91 -15.23
CA ALA A 130 22.69 15.54 -15.65
C ALA A 130 24.16 15.26 -16.02
N ASP A 131 24.42 13.96 -16.18
CA ASP A 131 25.40 13.34 -17.09
C ASP A 131 26.79 12.99 -16.55
N ALA A 132 27.02 11.67 -16.48
CA ALA A 132 28.04 10.90 -17.21
C ALA A 132 28.38 9.64 -16.37
N SER A 133 27.86 8.47 -16.73
CA SER A 133 28.49 7.50 -17.64
C SER A 133 29.87 7.05 -17.16
N GLU A 134 30.04 5.76 -16.86
CA GLU A 134 31.03 4.85 -17.49
C GLU A 134 30.79 3.38 -17.04
N THR A 135 30.51 2.53 -18.02
CA THR A 135 30.74 1.06 -18.08
C THR A 135 32.02 0.92 -18.93
N PRO A 136 33.01 0.01 -18.69
CA PRO A 136 32.79 -1.44 -18.69
C PRO A 136 33.83 -2.32 -17.92
N SER A 137 33.56 -3.62 -17.79
CA SER A 137 34.39 -4.69 -18.39
C SER A 137 33.98 -6.09 -17.92
N ALA A 138 33.99 -6.99 -18.90
CA ALA A 138 33.77 -8.43 -18.82
C ALA A 138 35.08 -9.19 -18.46
N ASP A 139 34.95 -10.42 -17.96
CA ASP A 139 35.57 -11.70 -18.43
C ASP A 139 35.29 -12.77 -17.34
N ALA A 140 34.44 -13.77 -17.55
CA ALA A 140 34.64 -15.05 -18.23
C ALA A 140 35.12 -16.22 -17.33
N SER A 141 34.41 -17.34 -17.52
CA SER A 141 34.85 -18.75 -17.46
C SER A 141 35.32 -19.37 -16.13
N GLU A 142 34.64 -20.42 -15.66
CA GLU A 142 34.99 -21.83 -15.92
C GLU A 142 34.11 -22.76 -15.06
N THR A 143 33.54 -23.78 -15.69
CA THR A 143 32.99 -25.01 -15.09
C THR A 143 34.16 -25.94 -14.70
N PRO A 144 34.07 -26.82 -13.67
CA PRO A 144 33.69 -28.19 -13.98
C PRO A 144 32.85 -28.92 -12.91
N SER A 145 32.19 -29.97 -13.41
CA SER A 145 31.42 -31.02 -12.76
C SER A 145 32.12 -31.76 -11.61
N ALA A 146 31.32 -32.32 -10.70
CA ALA A 146 31.45 -33.75 -10.34
C ALA A 146 30.11 -34.31 -9.84
N ASP A 147 29.70 -35.38 -10.52
CA ASP A 147 28.62 -36.32 -10.25
C ASP A 147 28.97 -37.22 -9.05
N ALA A 148 27.99 -37.53 -8.20
CA ALA A 148 27.91 -38.83 -7.53
C ALA A 148 26.48 -39.09 -7.02
N SER A 149 25.76 -39.85 -7.83
CA SER A 149 24.54 -40.60 -7.52
C SER A 149 24.75 -41.64 -6.40
N ALA A 150 23.77 -41.83 -5.50
CA ALA A 150 23.10 -43.13 -5.24
C ALA A 150 22.24 -43.17 -3.95
N THR A 151 20.94 -43.39 -4.17
CA THR A 151 19.84 -44.01 -3.36
C THR A 151 20.27 -45.40 -2.80
N PRO A 152 19.72 -46.00 -1.70
CA PRO A 152 18.26 -46.27 -1.55
C PRO A 152 17.62 -46.49 -0.15
N GLY A 153 16.28 -46.41 -0.13
CA GLY A 153 15.43 -47.52 0.35
C GLY A 153 14.74 -47.41 1.72
N GLY A 154 13.40 -47.50 1.68
CA GLY A 154 12.52 -48.03 2.74
C GLY A 154 12.26 -47.10 3.93
N GLU A 155 11.12 -47.10 4.61
CA GLU A 155 9.93 -47.94 4.62
C GLU A 155 8.82 -47.16 5.35
N ASP A 156 7.61 -47.61 5.06
CA ASP A 156 6.33 -47.38 5.72
C ASP A 156 6.41 -47.27 7.26
N ALA A 157 5.86 -46.19 7.83
CA ALA A 157 5.22 -46.21 9.15
C ALA A 157 4.39 -44.94 9.38
N SER A 158 3.06 -45.10 9.30
CA SER A 158 2.11 -44.25 10.01
C SER A 158 2.39 -44.24 11.51
N PRO A 159 2.09 -43.12 12.19
CA PRO A 159 1.31 -43.28 13.40
C PRO A 159 0.04 -42.42 13.40
N THR A 160 -1.03 -43.11 13.79
CA THR A 160 -2.33 -42.61 14.22
C THR A 160 -2.19 -41.58 15.35
N ALA A 161 -3.16 -40.67 15.36
CA ALA A 161 -3.42 -39.63 16.35
C ALA A 161 -3.24 -40.04 17.83
N ASP A 162 -2.80 -39.07 18.63
CA ASP A 162 -3.37 -38.87 19.96
C ASP A 162 -3.36 -37.37 20.29
N ALA A 163 -4.57 -36.86 20.54
CA ALA A 163 -4.82 -35.53 21.02
C ALA A 163 -4.43 -35.48 22.51
N SER A 164 -3.56 -34.55 22.88
CA SER A 164 -3.42 -34.17 24.29
C SER A 164 -3.38 -32.66 24.40
N ALA A 165 -4.57 -32.11 24.56
CA ALA A 165 -4.79 -30.75 25.00
C ALA A 165 -4.23 -30.61 26.42
N SER A 166 -3.16 -29.83 26.57
CA SER A 166 -2.77 -29.28 27.85
C SER A 166 -3.08 -27.79 27.79
N ALA A 167 -4.32 -27.44 28.14
CA ALA A 167 -4.71 -26.07 28.40
C ALA A 167 -4.10 -25.66 29.74
N SER A 168 -3.09 -24.79 29.68
CA SER A 168 -2.62 -24.04 30.83
C SER A 168 -3.38 -22.72 30.84
N PRO A 169 -4.29 -22.45 31.80
CA PRO A 169 -4.92 -21.14 31.92
C PRO A 169 -4.06 -20.31 32.86
N GLU A 170 -3.03 -19.65 32.32
CA GLU A 170 -2.31 -18.60 33.05
C GLU A 170 -2.04 -17.46 32.09
N GLY A 171 -2.74 -16.35 32.34
CA GLY A 171 -2.66 -15.14 31.53
C GLY A 171 -4.05 -14.72 31.05
N GLU A 172 -4.90 -14.32 31.98
CA GLU A 172 -5.89 -13.26 31.70
C GLU A 172 -5.06 -11.99 31.41
N GLU A 173 -4.43 -11.96 30.24
CA GLU A 173 -3.92 -10.74 29.65
C GLU A 173 -5.19 -10.00 29.26
N ALA A 174 -5.62 -9.11 30.15
CA ALA A 174 -6.77 -8.25 29.94
C ALA A 174 -6.60 -7.63 28.56
N ALA A 175 -7.33 -8.18 27.57
CA ALA A 175 -7.52 -7.52 26.30
C ALA A 175 -7.97 -6.11 26.66
N PRO A 176 -7.30 -5.06 26.16
CA PRO A 176 -7.75 -3.70 26.45
C PRO A 176 -9.23 -3.64 26.07
N GLU A 177 -10.10 -3.38 27.05
CA GLU A 177 -11.51 -3.12 26.81
C GLU A 177 -11.59 -1.81 26.02
N LEU A 178 -11.48 -1.88 24.70
CA LEU A 178 -11.68 -0.74 23.82
C LEU A 178 -13.19 -0.57 23.64
N ALA A 179 -13.81 0.10 24.61
CA ALA A 179 -15.18 0.56 24.53
C ALA A 179 -15.30 1.66 23.46
N GLY A 180 -15.83 1.31 22.29
CA GLY A 180 -16.14 2.24 21.21
C GLY A 180 -17.64 2.58 21.12
N GLU A 181 -17.94 3.68 20.43
CA GLU A 181 -19.31 4.11 20.13
C GLU A 181 -19.84 3.31 18.91
N ARG A 182 -21.06 2.76 19.00
CA ARG A 182 -21.71 2.00 17.91
C ARG A 182 -22.45 2.89 16.92
N ASP A 183 -22.93 4.04 17.39
CA ASP A 183 -23.65 5.03 16.61
C ASP A 183 -22.74 6.24 16.40
N PHE A 184 -22.11 6.33 15.23
CA PHE A 184 -21.18 7.41 14.90
C PHE A 184 -21.42 7.92 13.49
N THR A 185 -21.07 9.19 13.28
CA THR A 185 -21.05 9.82 11.96
C THR A 185 -19.77 10.60 11.80
N ILE A 186 -19.06 10.41 10.69
CA ILE A 186 -17.80 11.11 10.42
C ILE A 186 -17.99 11.98 9.19
N GLU A 187 -17.97 13.30 9.37
CA GLU A 187 -18.03 14.26 8.27
C GLU A 187 -16.65 14.39 7.60
N ILE A 188 -16.65 14.37 6.26
CA ILE A 188 -15.48 14.52 5.40
C ILE A 188 -15.74 15.76 4.54
N ALA A 189 -15.04 16.84 4.85
CA ALA A 189 -15.13 18.11 4.12
C ALA A 189 -14.76 17.94 2.63
N PRO A 190 -15.25 18.81 1.73
CA PRO A 190 -14.84 18.81 0.33
C PRO A 190 -13.35 19.10 0.17
N ASP A 191 -12.73 18.52 -0.85
CA ASP A 191 -11.28 18.58 -1.12
C ASP A 191 -10.41 18.26 0.12
N SER A 192 -10.89 17.33 0.95
CA SER A 192 -10.27 16.98 2.23
C SER A 192 -10.28 15.47 2.46
N PHE A 193 -9.53 15.04 3.47
CA PHE A 193 -9.45 13.63 3.85
C PHE A 193 -9.57 13.43 5.34
N VAL A 194 -10.10 12.26 5.72
CA VAL A 194 -10.10 11.76 7.09
C VAL A 194 -9.24 10.50 7.15
N ARG A 195 -8.40 10.41 8.18
CA ARG A 195 -7.60 9.23 8.47
C ARG A 195 -8.12 8.56 9.73
N LEU A 196 -8.48 7.29 9.63
CA LEU A 196 -8.92 6.45 10.73
C LEU A 196 -7.87 5.35 10.93
N ALA A 197 -7.06 5.47 11.98
CA ALA A 197 -5.99 4.51 12.26
C ALA A 197 -5.62 4.51 13.75
N PRO A 198 -5.36 3.34 14.37
CA PRO A 198 -5.06 3.26 15.81
C PRO A 198 -3.81 4.04 16.23
N THR A 199 -2.89 4.30 15.29
CA THR A 199 -1.67 5.09 15.56
C THR A 199 -1.93 6.59 15.77
N ARG A 200 -3.10 7.12 15.37
CA ARG A 200 -3.47 8.52 15.57
C ARG A 200 -4.98 8.73 15.56
N GLY A 201 -5.50 9.26 16.67
CA GLY A 201 -6.87 9.76 16.76
C GLY A 201 -7.90 8.65 16.89
N SER A 202 -9.04 8.83 16.22
CA SER A 202 -10.12 7.85 16.16
C SER A 202 -9.86 6.79 15.08
N PHE A 203 -10.36 5.59 15.29
CA PHE A 203 -10.29 4.48 14.35
C PHE A 203 -11.51 3.58 14.46
N LEU A 204 -11.78 2.83 13.40
CA LEU A 204 -12.85 1.84 13.41
C LEU A 204 -12.32 0.54 14.00
N LEU A 205 -13.11 -0.11 14.86
CA LEU A 205 -12.76 -1.35 15.51
C LEU A 205 -13.84 -2.38 15.20
N LEU A 206 -13.42 -3.51 14.61
CA LEU A 206 -14.26 -4.70 14.52
C LEU A 206 -14.35 -5.31 15.91
N ASP A 207 -15.55 -5.41 16.47
CA ASP A 207 -15.82 -5.96 17.79
C ASP A 207 -16.53 -7.31 17.67
N GLY A 208 -16.08 -8.29 18.45
CA GLY A 208 -16.61 -9.65 18.44
C GLY A 208 -16.44 -10.35 17.09
N LEU A 209 -15.20 -10.57 16.64
CA LEU A 209 -14.93 -11.35 15.42
C LEU A 209 -15.57 -12.74 15.49
N LYS A 210 -16.22 -13.20 14.42
CA LYS A 210 -16.89 -14.51 14.41
C LYS A 210 -15.93 -15.67 14.28
N GLU A 211 -14.80 -15.43 13.60
CA GLU A 211 -13.73 -16.39 13.37
C GLU A 211 -12.37 -15.76 13.68
N GLU A 212 -11.34 -16.59 13.76
CA GLU A 212 -9.96 -16.09 13.84
C GLU A 212 -9.56 -15.47 12.49
N VAL A 213 -8.90 -14.30 12.56
CA VAL A 213 -8.40 -13.58 11.41
C VAL A 213 -6.87 -13.47 11.52
N SER A 214 -6.18 -14.18 10.63
CA SER A 214 -4.72 -14.23 10.54
C SER A 214 -4.18 -13.55 9.28
N MET A 215 -2.87 -13.33 9.24
CA MET A 215 -2.12 -12.93 8.04
C MET A 215 -2.59 -13.69 6.79
N GLY A 216 -2.93 -12.96 5.72
CA GLY A 216 -3.36 -13.55 4.45
C GLY A 216 -4.85 -13.92 4.39
N GLN A 217 -5.60 -13.79 5.49
CA GLN A 217 -7.06 -13.78 5.46
C GLN A 217 -7.59 -12.35 5.28
N THR A 218 -8.85 -12.26 4.87
CA THR A 218 -9.58 -11.01 4.68
C THR A 218 -10.83 -10.97 5.54
N VAL A 219 -11.30 -9.77 5.87
CA VAL A 219 -12.57 -9.51 6.53
C VAL A 219 -13.43 -8.63 5.64
N GLU A 220 -14.67 -9.02 5.36
CA GLU A 220 -15.58 -8.20 4.57
C GLU A 220 -16.08 -7.02 5.41
N VAL A 221 -15.98 -5.81 4.86
CA VAL A 221 -16.49 -4.59 5.50
C VAL A 221 -17.25 -3.76 4.49
N THR A 222 -18.41 -3.26 4.90
CA THR A 222 -19.25 -2.35 4.11
C THR A 222 -19.30 -0.96 4.74
N PHE A 223 -18.96 0.05 3.97
CA PHE A 223 -19.01 1.47 4.32
C PHE A 223 -20.20 2.13 3.61
N VAL A 224 -21.01 2.91 4.33
CA VAL A 224 -22.18 3.62 3.79
C VAL A 224 -22.00 5.11 3.99
N PHE A 225 -22.16 5.87 2.91
CA PHE A 225 -21.95 7.31 2.87
C PHE A 225 -23.25 8.07 2.55
N SER A 226 -23.35 9.30 3.05
CA SER A 226 -24.52 10.17 2.90
C SER A 226 -24.81 10.59 1.46
N ASN A 227 -23.84 10.46 0.55
CA ASN A 227 -24.00 10.69 -0.89
C ASN A 227 -24.73 9.52 -1.60
N GLY A 228 -25.14 8.49 -0.86
CA GLY A 228 -25.83 7.29 -1.36
C GLY A 228 -24.88 6.19 -1.82
N GLU A 229 -23.58 6.35 -1.62
CA GLU A 229 -22.58 5.36 -1.97
C GLU A 229 -22.42 4.31 -0.88
N ALA A 230 -22.27 3.05 -1.30
CA ALA A 230 -22.00 1.93 -0.42
C ALA A 230 -20.84 1.10 -1.01
N VAL A 231 -19.77 0.95 -0.23
CA VAL A 231 -18.55 0.26 -0.64
C VAL A 231 -18.39 -0.98 0.22
N THR A 232 -18.50 -2.16 -0.40
CA THR A 232 -18.18 -3.44 0.22
C THR A 232 -16.82 -3.91 -0.25
N VAL A 233 -15.93 -4.27 0.68
CA VAL A 233 -14.54 -4.62 0.39
C VAL A 233 -14.01 -5.68 1.35
N ASP A 234 -13.19 -6.59 0.82
CA ASP A 234 -12.44 -7.59 1.58
C ASP A 234 -11.13 -6.98 2.10
N LEU A 235 -11.06 -6.68 3.40
CA LEU A 235 -9.91 -6.06 4.03
C LEU A 235 -8.88 -7.10 4.48
N PRO A 236 -7.66 -7.12 3.91
CA PRO A 236 -6.60 -7.99 4.37
C PRO A 236 -6.05 -7.54 5.73
N VAL A 237 -5.41 -8.46 6.46
CA VAL A 237 -4.57 -8.09 7.60
C VAL A 237 -3.28 -7.45 7.09
N GLY A 238 -3.06 -6.20 7.48
CA GLY A 238 -1.90 -5.39 7.16
C GLY A 238 -0.60 -5.96 7.72
N THR A 239 0.54 -5.49 7.23
CA THR A 239 1.88 -5.94 7.69
C THR A 239 2.43 -5.07 8.84
N PRO A 240 3.40 -5.58 9.63
CA PRO A 240 3.97 -4.79 10.71
C PRO A 240 4.66 -3.54 10.17
N ALA A 241 4.34 -2.39 10.76
CA ALA A 241 4.90 -1.10 10.34
C ALA A 241 6.43 -1.00 10.50
N VAL A 242 7.01 -1.84 11.38
CA VAL A 242 8.45 -1.95 11.59
C VAL A 242 8.84 -3.41 11.43
N ALA A 243 9.83 -3.68 10.58
CA ALA A 243 10.37 -5.03 10.42
C ALA A 243 10.95 -5.51 11.77
N PRO A 244 10.64 -6.75 12.22
CA PRO A 244 11.22 -7.28 13.43
C PRO A 244 12.74 -7.34 13.30
N SER A 245 13.45 -7.00 14.39
CA SER A 245 14.91 -7.08 14.41
C SER A 245 15.37 -8.51 14.14
N ARG A 246 16.07 -8.73 13.03
CA ARG A 246 16.71 -10.04 12.75
C ARG A 246 17.99 -10.13 13.56
N SER A 247 18.01 -10.96 14.60
CA SER A 247 19.27 -11.37 15.21
C SER A 247 19.92 -12.42 14.33
N TYR A 248 21.07 -12.10 13.73
CA TYR A 248 21.89 -13.13 13.10
C TYR A 248 22.50 -14.02 14.17
N PHE A 249 22.31 -15.32 14.06
CA PHE A 249 23.11 -16.28 14.79
C PHE A 249 24.56 -16.12 14.33
N VAL A 250 25.41 -15.55 15.17
CA VAL A 250 26.86 -15.58 14.98
C VAL A 250 27.33 -16.89 15.62
N PRO A 251 27.71 -17.93 14.86
CA PRO A 251 28.31 -19.11 15.44
C PRO A 251 29.57 -18.65 16.19
N SER A 252 29.62 -18.90 17.50
CA SER A 252 30.83 -18.71 18.28
C SER A 252 31.90 -19.64 17.70
N HIS A 253 32.85 -19.07 16.97
CA HIS A 253 34.05 -19.78 16.56
C HIS A 253 34.85 -20.03 17.84
N GLU A 254 34.71 -21.22 18.42
CA GLU A 254 35.68 -21.71 19.40
C GLU A 254 37.04 -21.72 18.69
N GLU A 255 37.86 -20.71 19.01
CA GLU A 255 39.29 -20.77 18.76
C GLU A 255 39.82 -21.98 19.50
N GLY A 256 40.05 -23.07 18.75
CA GLY A 256 40.76 -24.24 19.24
C GLY A 256 42.13 -23.79 19.76
N ALA A 257 42.28 -23.81 21.08
CA ALA A 257 43.55 -23.65 21.74
C ALA A 257 44.47 -24.82 21.34
N GLU A 258 45.52 -24.45 20.62
CA GLU A 258 46.93 -24.89 20.72
C GLU A 258 47.24 -26.36 21.08
#